data_AF-A0AAW6SQQ7-F1
#
_entry.id   AF-A0AAW6SQQ7-F1
#
_cell.length_a   1.000
_cell.length_b   1.000
_cell.length_c   1.000
_cell.angle_alpha   90.00
_cell.angle_beta   90.00
_cell.angle_gamma   90.00
#
_symmetry.space_group_name_H-M   'P 1'
#
loop_
_entity.id
_entity.type
_entity.pdbx_description
1 polymer ?
#
loop_
_entity_poly.entity_id
_entity_poly.type
_entity_poly.pdbx_seq_one_letter_code
_entity_poly.pdbx_strand_id
1 'polypeptide(L)'
;GDIRHPPQGHPMLRLTRVLETGMAITIEPGCYIIPMLLEPLRNDARGEHIDWKLVEALAPHGGVRIEDNLVITADGALNLTRSPATGL
;
A
#
# COMPACT_ATOMS: atom_id res chain seq x y z
N GLY A 1 -1.79 -21.00 13.74
CA GLY A 1 -2.89 -20.13 13.31
C GLY A 1 -3.31 -20.53 11.92
N ASP A 2 -4.61 -20.46 11.62
CA ASP A 2 -5.15 -20.94 10.35
C ASP A 2 -4.63 -20.11 9.16
N ILE A 3 -4.24 -20.81 8.10
CA ILE A 3 -3.83 -20.18 6.85
C ILE A 3 -5.08 -19.61 6.18
N ARG A 4 -5.12 -18.29 6.00
CA ARG A 4 -6.15 -17.59 5.23
C ARG A 4 -5.57 -17.18 3.88
N HIS A 5 -6.21 -17.60 2.80
CA HIS A 5 -5.83 -17.13 1.46
C HIS A 5 -6.20 -15.65 1.27
N PRO A 6 -5.45 -14.91 0.43
CA PRO A 6 -5.84 -13.57 0.04
C PRO A 6 -7.26 -13.55 -0.55
N PRO A 7 -8.06 -12.50 -0.27
CA PRO A 7 -9.41 -12.40 -0.82
C PRO A 7 -9.38 -12.27 -2.34
N GLN A 8 -10.47 -12.65 -2.99
CA GLN A 8 -10.63 -12.50 -4.43
C GLN A 8 -10.38 -11.05 -4.85
N GLY A 9 -9.61 -10.84 -5.92
CA GLY A 9 -9.23 -9.51 -6.41
C GLY A 9 -7.97 -8.91 -5.77
N HIS A 10 -7.45 -9.50 -4.68
CA HIS A 10 -6.24 -9.03 -4.00
C HIS A 10 -5.18 -10.13 -3.85
N PRO A 11 -4.74 -10.79 -4.94
CA PRO A 11 -3.84 -11.95 -4.87
C PRO A 11 -2.46 -11.63 -4.28
N MET A 12 -2.05 -10.37 -4.29
CA MET A 12 -0.76 -9.92 -3.77
C MET A 12 -0.80 -9.48 -2.30
N LEU A 13 -1.96 -9.57 -1.62
CA LEU A 13 -2.08 -9.24 -0.19
C LEU A 13 -1.30 -10.26 0.65
N ARG A 14 -0.35 -9.79 1.46
CA ARG A 14 0.59 -10.64 2.21
C ARG A 14 0.14 -10.98 3.64
N LEU A 15 -0.76 -10.17 4.21
CA LEU A 15 -1.20 -10.32 5.60
C LEU A 15 -2.71 -10.55 5.64
N THR A 16 -3.10 -11.79 5.92
CA THR A 16 -4.50 -12.22 6.05
C THR A 16 -4.85 -12.68 7.46
N ARG A 17 -3.91 -12.62 8.40
CA ARG A 17 -4.10 -12.97 9.82
C ARG A 17 -4.88 -11.87 10.54
N VAL A 18 -5.60 -12.26 11.60
CA VAL A 18 -6.14 -11.28 12.58
C VAL A 18 -4.93 -10.73 13.31
N LEU A 19 -4.91 -9.40 13.51
CA LEU A 19 -3.86 -8.73 14.25
C LEU A 19 -4.01 -9.03 15.74
N GLU A 20 -2.92 -9.39 16.38
CA GLU A 20 -2.85 -9.66 17.82
C GLU A 20 -1.79 -8.76 18.46
N THR A 21 -1.98 -8.42 19.73
CA THR A 21 -1.03 -7.62 20.50
C THR A 21 0.37 -8.22 20.46
N GLY A 22 1.38 -7.37 20.24
CA GLY A 22 2.78 -7.75 20.09
C GLY A 22 3.21 -8.07 18.66
N MET A 23 2.28 -8.16 17.69
CA MET A 23 2.66 -8.29 16.27
C MET A 23 3.29 -6.99 15.76
N ALA A 24 4.41 -7.13 15.03
CA ALA A 24 4.97 -6.05 14.23
C ALA A 24 4.54 -6.19 12.76
N ILE A 25 4.09 -5.09 12.15
CA ILE A 25 3.61 -5.05 10.76
C ILE A 25 4.11 -3.81 10.04
N THR A 26 4.08 -3.83 8.71
CA THR A 26 4.29 -2.66 7.86
C THR A 26 2.95 -2.11 7.37
N ILE A 27 2.84 -0.78 7.28
CA ILE A 27 1.77 -0.10 6.54
C ILE A 27 2.45 0.69 5.42
N GLU A 28 2.26 0.22 4.18
CA GLU A 28 3.06 0.65 3.03
C GLU A 28 2.22 1.09 1.80
N PRO A 29 1.25 2.02 1.93
CA PRO A 29 0.49 2.50 0.79
C PRO A 29 1.40 3.09 -0.28
N GLY A 30 1.13 2.75 -1.54
CA GLY A 30 1.86 3.27 -2.69
C GLY A 30 0.96 3.65 -3.86
N CYS A 31 1.36 4.67 -4.59
CA CYS A 31 0.72 5.14 -5.81
C CYS A 31 1.79 5.35 -6.88
N TYR A 32 1.60 4.74 -8.05
CA TYR A 32 2.63 4.68 -9.08
C TYR A 32 2.05 4.93 -10.46
N ILE A 33 2.80 5.65 -11.29
CA ILE A 33 2.61 5.78 -12.73
C ILE A 33 3.48 4.71 -13.39
N ILE A 34 2.91 3.53 -13.62
CA ILE A 34 3.62 2.40 -14.26
C ILE A 34 3.11 2.28 -15.70
N PRO A 35 3.91 2.67 -16.72
CA PRO A 35 3.44 2.71 -18.11
C PRO A 35 2.87 1.38 -18.59
N MET A 36 3.53 0.25 -18.26
CA MET A 36 3.07 -1.09 -18.64
C MET A 36 1.66 -1.43 -18.13
N LEU A 37 1.26 -0.89 -16.97
CA LEU A 37 -0.07 -1.15 -16.39
C LEU A 37 -1.12 -0.14 -16.85
N LEU A 38 -0.70 1.09 -17.18
CA LEU A 38 -1.59 2.17 -17.59
C LEU A 38 -1.88 2.16 -19.09
N GLU A 39 -0.92 1.77 -19.93
CA GLU A 39 -1.06 1.80 -21.40
C GLU A 39 -2.27 1.01 -21.92
N PRO A 40 -2.60 -0.19 -21.40
CA PRO A 40 -3.81 -0.90 -21.81
C PRO A 40 -5.10 -0.11 -21.56
N LEU A 41 -5.11 0.76 -20.54
CA LEU A 41 -6.30 1.55 -20.15
C LEU A 41 -6.60 2.67 -21.16
N ARG A 42 -5.61 3.15 -21.91
CA ARG A 42 -5.83 4.15 -22.97
C ARG A 42 -6.77 3.65 -24.08
N ASN A 43 -6.80 2.34 -24.28
CA ASN A 43 -7.55 1.69 -25.35
C ASN A 43 -8.83 1.00 -24.86
N ASP A 44 -9.23 1.22 -23.60
CA ASP A 44 -10.49 0.70 -23.04
C ASP A 44 -11.36 1.81 -22.46
N ALA A 45 -12.62 1.48 -22.13
CA ALA A 45 -13.61 2.45 -21.63
C ALA A 45 -13.20 3.12 -20.30
N ARG A 46 -12.30 2.52 -19.51
CA ARG A 46 -11.81 3.13 -18.26
C ARG A 46 -10.90 4.32 -18.53
N GLY A 47 -10.27 4.37 -19.71
CA GLY A 47 -9.41 5.47 -20.12
C GLY A 47 -10.11 6.83 -20.16
N GLU A 48 -11.44 6.85 -20.33
CA GLU A 48 -12.26 8.07 -20.30
C GLU A 48 -12.31 8.73 -18.91
N HIS A 49 -12.01 7.95 -17.86
CA HIS A 49 -12.01 8.41 -16.47
C HIS A 49 -10.63 8.81 -15.95
N ILE A 50 -9.60 8.79 -16.81
CA ILE A 50 -8.22 9.07 -16.44
C ILE A 50 -7.78 10.42 -17.01
N ASP A 51 -7.27 11.31 -16.15
CA ASP A 51 -6.60 12.54 -16.59
C ASP A 51 -5.20 12.20 -17.12
N TRP A 52 -5.12 11.91 -18.42
CA TRP A 52 -3.87 11.55 -19.09
C TRP A 52 -2.84 12.67 -19.07
N LYS A 53 -3.28 13.93 -19.08
CA LYS A 53 -2.37 15.08 -18.99
C LYS A 53 -1.69 15.10 -17.62
N LEU A 54 -2.42 14.82 -16.54
CA LEU A 54 -1.86 14.71 -15.21
C LEU A 54 -0.95 13.47 -15.07
N VAL A 55 -1.34 12.34 -15.65
CA VAL A 55 -0.50 11.12 -15.70
C VAL A 55 0.83 11.42 -16.37
N GLU A 56 0.81 12.06 -17.54
CA GLU A 56 2.02 12.42 -18.29
C GLU A 56 2.90 13.42 -17.53
N ALA A 57 2.29 14.39 -16.85
CA ALA A 57 3.02 15.33 -16.00
C ALA A 57 3.71 14.65 -14.80
N LEU A 58 3.09 13.60 -14.23
CA LEU A 58 3.62 12.89 -13.06
C LEU A 58 4.52 11.70 -13.42
N ALA A 59 4.45 11.18 -14.64
CA ALA A 59 5.23 10.01 -15.09
C ALA A 59 6.75 10.12 -14.83
N PRO A 60 7.42 11.28 -15.00
CA PRO A 60 8.85 11.41 -14.70
C PRO A 60 9.22 11.14 -13.24
N HIS A 61 8.25 11.21 -12.32
CA HIS A 61 8.47 10.94 -10.89
C HIS A 61 8.29 9.47 -10.52
N GLY A 62 7.81 8.63 -11.44
CA GLY A 62 7.57 7.21 -11.22
C GLY A 62 6.41 6.96 -10.26
N GLY A 63 6.65 7.04 -8.95
CA GLY A 63 5.63 6.82 -7.93
C GLY A 63 6.17 7.01 -6.52
N VAL A 64 5.26 6.92 -5.55
CA VAL A 64 5.55 7.14 -4.14
C VAL A 64 5.05 5.95 -3.33
N ARG A 65 5.83 5.53 -2.35
CA ARG A 65 5.42 4.63 -1.26
C ARG A 65 5.86 5.24 0.05
N ILE A 66 4.96 5.27 1.02
CA ILE A 66 5.28 5.67 2.40
C ILE A 66 5.06 4.45 3.26
N GLU A 67 6.09 4.07 4.01
CA GLU A 67 6.09 2.84 4.80
C GLU A 67 6.43 3.13 6.26
N ASP A 68 5.56 2.70 7.17
CA ASP A 68 5.79 2.74 8.60
C ASP A 68 5.79 1.32 9.20
N ASN A 69 6.58 1.14 10.26
CA ASN A 69 6.56 -0.05 11.09
C ASN A 69 5.67 0.20 12.32
N LEU A 70 4.68 -0.66 12.52
CA LEU A 70 3.74 -0.59 13.65
C LEU A 70 3.86 -1.83 14.53
N VAL A 71 3.81 -1.64 15.85
CA VAL A 71 3.59 -2.71 16.82
C VAL A 71 2.16 -2.63 17.32
N ILE A 72 1.40 -3.71 17.19
CA ILE A 72 0.01 -3.79 17.66
C ILE A 72 0.00 -3.84 19.20
N THR A 73 -0.77 -2.96 19.84
CA THR A 73 -0.97 -2.92 21.29
C THR A 73 -2.30 -3.58 21.65
N ALA A 74 -2.71 -3.55 22.93
CA ALA A 74 -4.01 -4.08 23.35
C ALA A 74 -5.19 -3.21 22.87
N ASP A 75 -4.93 -1.92 22.61
CA ASP A 75 -5.90 -0.86 22.37
C ASP A 75 -5.64 -0.07 21.07
N GLY A 76 -4.63 -0.46 20.29
CA GLY A 76 -4.24 0.25 19.08
C GLY A 76 -2.93 -0.24 18.47
N ALA A 77 -2.07 0.70 18.07
CA ALA A 77 -0.75 0.41 17.54
C ALA A 77 0.24 1.54 17.87
N LEU A 78 1.48 1.17 18.18
CA LEU A 78 2.62 2.08 18.32
C LEU A 78 3.34 2.19 16.98
N ASN A 79 3.45 3.41 16.43
CA ASN A 79 4.22 3.67 15.23
C ASN A 79 5.69 3.89 15.56
N LEU A 80 6.55 2.92 15.22
CA LEU A 80 7.98 2.97 15.50
C LEU A 80 8.74 3.89 14.55
N THR A 81 8.22 4.13 13.34
CA THR A 81 8.85 4.99 12.33
C THR A 81 8.64 6.47 12.63
N ARG A 82 7.44 6.85 13.08
CA ARG A 82 7.06 8.25 13.30
C ARG A 82 7.25 8.75 14.72
N SER A 83 7.29 7.86 15.70
CA SER A 83 7.57 8.27 17.07
C SER A 83 9.01 8.75 17.13
N PRO A 84 9.27 9.99 17.59
CA PRO A 84 10.64 10.41 17.87
C PRO A 84 11.16 9.42 18.91
N ALA A 85 12.32 8.79 18.67
CA ALA A 85 12.87 7.73 19.50
C ALA A 85 12.67 8.01 21.00
N THR A 86 11.56 7.54 21.56
CA THR A 86 11.29 7.60 22.99
C THR A 86 12.03 6.41 23.53
N GLY A 87 13.21 6.71 24.08
CA GLY A 87 14.20 5.79 24.61
C GLY A 87 13.63 4.44 25.03
N LEU A 88 14.01 3.43 24.26
CA LEU A 88 14.71 2.32 24.90
C LEU A 88 16.01 2.86 25.52
#